data_AF-A0A4C1ZJM8-F1
#
_entry.id   AF-A0A4C1ZJM8-F1
#
_cell.length_a   1.000
_cell.length_b   1.000
_cell.length_c   1.000
_cell.angle_alpha   90.00
_cell.angle_beta   90.00
_cell.angle_gamma   90.00
#
_symmetry.space_group_name_H-M   'P 1'
#
loop_
_entity.id
_entity.type
_entity.pdbx_description
1 polymer ?
#
loop_
_entity_poly.entity_id
_entity_poly.type
_entity_poly.pdbx_seq_one_letter_code
_entity_poly.pdbx_strand_id
1 'polypeptide(L)'
;MMEPEGDLTDAKAKDNLGSSQVKTEWVYYYNIIKESGVTDNVTWLDIRGNHDNFNIRTINSEENYFRKYSVQGAYNPKSYVHIENRNGVNIAFLGVDACPDPGLRRPFNFVGLLNKDEQQHILSLQAEAAIKADHIVWFGHYPTSCILSLDNDSEKIDIRDVIGKDLKSQVYVCGHLHAMGGLVREMYTRQRKGFLELELEDWKDNRMYRLAAIDHGIFSFVDQKHNVWPVILVTNPKHAQFFITAPEDVLERKLEIEHPFSIDGTGVSFKTMPRILLMLDAPAVVSVKCLMYANHQVILAPWACELQEMVTKMNDSVKKRGIKLNHQD
;
A
#
# COMPACT_ATOMS: atom_id res chain seq x y z
N MET A 1 -7.63 11.71 -7.83
CA MET A 1 -7.52 10.27 -8.15
C MET A 1 -6.26 9.76 -7.49
N MET A 2 -6.34 8.61 -6.83
CA MET A 2 -5.17 7.94 -6.27
C MET A 2 -4.99 6.65 -7.03
N GLU A 3 -3.75 6.31 -7.36
CA GLU A 3 -3.33 4.98 -7.82
C GLU A 3 -2.58 4.30 -6.65
N PRO A 4 -3.30 3.96 -5.55
CA PRO A 4 -2.67 3.43 -4.35
C PRO A 4 -2.10 2.04 -4.57
N GLU A 5 -2.60 1.33 -5.58
CA GLU A 5 -2.16 -0.01 -5.94
C GLU A 5 -0.73 -0.05 -6.43
N GLY A 6 -0.08 1.07 -6.79
CA GLY A 6 1.19 1.02 -7.51
C GLY A 6 1.08 0.13 -8.75
N ASP A 7 2.18 -0.53 -9.14
CA ASP A 7 2.23 -1.42 -10.32
C ASP A 7 1.62 -0.76 -11.56
N LEU A 8 2.05 0.49 -11.80
CA LEU A 8 1.62 1.30 -12.93
C LEU A 8 1.98 0.64 -14.27
N THR A 9 2.93 -0.30 -14.22
CA THR A 9 3.39 -1.13 -15.34
C THR A 9 3.31 -2.62 -15.01
N ASP A 10 3.11 -3.46 -16.04
CA ASP A 10 3.08 -4.92 -15.84
C ASP A 10 4.50 -5.46 -15.64
N ALA A 11 5.50 -4.88 -16.32
CA ALA A 11 6.92 -5.18 -16.15
C ALA A 11 7.28 -6.68 -16.24
N LYS A 12 6.45 -7.47 -16.93
CA LYS A 12 6.66 -8.88 -17.23
C LYS A 12 7.31 -9.04 -18.60
N ALA A 13 8.30 -9.93 -18.68
CA ALA A 13 8.82 -10.35 -19.97
C ALA A 13 7.73 -11.08 -20.78
N LYS A 14 7.82 -11.05 -22.11
CA LYS A 14 6.83 -11.64 -23.03
C LYS A 14 6.58 -13.14 -22.79
N ASP A 15 7.52 -13.84 -22.17
CA ASP A 15 7.43 -15.26 -21.81
C ASP A 15 6.88 -15.49 -20.39
N ASN A 16 6.55 -14.44 -19.65
CA ASN A 16 6.15 -14.45 -18.23
C ASN A 16 7.18 -15.06 -17.26
N LEU A 17 8.39 -15.38 -17.71
CA LEU A 17 9.44 -16.01 -16.90
C LEU A 17 10.42 -14.98 -16.33
N GLY A 18 10.57 -13.83 -17.00
CA GLY A 18 11.37 -12.70 -16.54
C GLY A 18 10.56 -11.51 -16.04
N SER A 19 11.18 -10.68 -15.21
CA SER A 19 10.66 -9.36 -14.84
C SER A 19 11.73 -8.29 -15.01
N SER A 20 11.38 -7.18 -15.67
CA SER A 20 12.25 -6.03 -15.94
C SER A 20 11.43 -4.80 -16.27
N GLN A 21 12.01 -3.61 -16.09
CA GLN A 21 11.39 -2.37 -16.54
C GLN A 21 11.16 -2.38 -18.05
N VAL A 22 9.90 -2.15 -18.47
CA VAL A 22 9.50 -2.05 -19.88
C VAL A 22 9.17 -0.61 -20.19
N LYS A 23 10.11 0.11 -20.82
CA LYS A 23 9.98 1.55 -21.12
C LYS A 23 8.70 1.91 -21.87
N THR A 24 8.24 1.06 -22.77
CA THR A 24 7.03 1.32 -23.58
C THR A 24 5.78 1.40 -22.72
N GLU A 25 5.66 0.59 -21.66
CA GLU A 25 4.51 0.63 -20.73
C GLU A 25 4.46 1.96 -19.99
N TRP A 26 5.61 2.43 -19.51
CA TRP A 26 5.75 3.76 -18.89
C TRP A 26 5.39 4.91 -19.84
N VAL A 27 5.80 4.81 -21.11
CA VAL A 27 5.42 5.79 -22.15
C VAL A 27 3.91 5.78 -22.37
N TYR A 28 3.26 4.60 -22.38
CA TYR A 28 1.81 4.52 -22.49
C TYR A 28 1.10 5.14 -21.28
N TYR A 29 1.52 4.83 -20.06
CA TYR A 29 0.98 5.46 -18.85
C TYR A 29 1.06 6.99 -18.94
N TYR A 30 2.26 7.51 -19.21
CA TYR A 30 2.49 8.95 -19.35
C TYR A 30 1.61 9.60 -20.42
N ASN A 31 1.52 8.98 -21.61
CA ASN A 31 0.72 9.50 -22.71
C ASN A 31 -0.77 9.47 -22.38
N ILE A 32 -1.30 8.42 -21.75
CA ILE A 32 -2.72 8.33 -21.37
C ILE A 32 -3.09 9.47 -20.39
N ILE A 33 -2.27 9.71 -19.36
CA ILE A 33 -2.50 10.79 -18.41
C ILE A 33 -2.46 12.14 -19.11
N LYS A 34 -1.45 12.36 -19.98
CA LYS A 34 -1.27 13.62 -20.70
C LYS A 34 -2.37 13.89 -21.71
N GLU A 35 -2.73 12.90 -22.53
CA GLU A 35 -3.71 13.03 -23.63
C GLU A 35 -5.14 13.11 -23.09
N SER A 36 -5.43 12.49 -21.95
CA SER A 36 -6.73 12.61 -21.29
C SER A 36 -6.98 13.99 -20.67
N GLY A 37 -5.94 14.77 -20.39
CA GLY A 37 -6.04 16.06 -19.69
C GLY A 37 -6.56 15.93 -18.25
N VAL A 38 -6.55 14.71 -17.66
CA VAL A 38 -7.17 14.46 -16.35
C VAL A 38 -6.55 15.33 -15.25
N THR A 39 -5.25 15.59 -15.35
CA THR A 39 -4.49 16.39 -14.37
C THR A 39 -4.82 17.88 -14.40
N ASP A 40 -5.56 18.37 -15.40
CA ASP A 40 -5.95 19.78 -15.48
C ASP A 40 -6.99 20.14 -14.42
N ASN A 41 -7.79 19.16 -13.99
CA ASN A 41 -8.90 19.36 -13.05
C ASN A 41 -8.85 18.43 -11.84
N VAL A 42 -8.02 17.38 -11.88
CA VAL A 42 -7.98 16.34 -10.87
C VAL A 42 -6.55 16.18 -10.37
N THR A 43 -6.35 16.33 -9.06
CA THR A 43 -5.11 15.94 -8.41
C THR A 43 -4.88 14.44 -8.60
N TRP A 44 -3.75 14.08 -9.21
CA TRP A 44 -3.36 12.70 -9.50
C TRP A 44 -2.19 12.28 -8.60
N LEU A 45 -2.42 11.32 -7.71
CA LEU A 45 -1.44 10.82 -6.74
C LEU A 45 -1.08 9.38 -7.08
N ASP A 46 0.16 9.15 -7.50
CA ASP A 46 0.68 7.81 -7.78
C ASP A 46 1.87 7.47 -6.88
N ILE A 47 2.13 6.18 -6.72
CA ILE A 47 3.24 5.63 -5.93
C ILE A 47 3.74 4.34 -6.59
N ARG A 48 4.95 3.91 -6.27
CA ARG A 48 5.54 2.70 -6.87
C ARG A 48 4.93 1.44 -6.29
N GLY A 49 4.74 0.45 -7.15
CA GLY A 49 4.57 -0.94 -6.74
C GLY A 49 5.82 -1.79 -7.00
N ASN A 50 5.74 -3.07 -6.65
CA ASN A 50 6.86 -3.99 -6.79
C ASN A 50 7.27 -4.21 -8.25
N HIS A 51 6.32 -4.15 -9.20
CA HIS A 51 6.58 -4.25 -10.63
C HIS A 51 7.29 -3.01 -11.20
N ASP A 52 6.95 -1.84 -10.67
CA ASP A 52 7.61 -0.58 -11.00
C ASP A 52 9.06 -0.51 -10.48
N ASN A 53 9.44 -1.46 -9.62
CA ASN A 53 10.72 -1.52 -8.97
C ASN A 53 11.66 -2.65 -9.48
N PHE A 54 11.23 -3.46 -10.45
CA PHE A 54 12.04 -4.59 -10.92
C PHE A 54 13.38 -4.19 -11.52
N ASN A 55 14.47 -4.79 -11.01
CA ASN A 55 15.85 -4.62 -11.50
C ASN A 55 16.39 -3.19 -11.41
N ILE A 56 15.77 -2.32 -10.63
CA ILE A 56 16.29 -0.98 -10.37
C ILE A 56 17.39 -1.08 -9.32
N ARG A 57 18.60 -0.62 -9.66
CA ARG A 57 19.77 -0.73 -8.77
C ARG A 57 19.72 0.24 -7.60
N THR A 58 19.22 1.45 -7.87
CA THR A 58 19.07 2.54 -6.91
C THR A 58 17.89 3.39 -7.32
N ILE A 59 17.29 4.14 -6.38
CA ILE A 59 16.28 5.13 -6.71
C ILE A 59 16.73 6.13 -7.80
N ASN A 60 18.03 6.39 -7.90
CA ASN A 60 18.60 7.34 -8.86
C ASN A 60 18.95 6.75 -10.22
N SER A 61 18.76 5.44 -10.42
CA SER A 61 19.09 4.75 -11.67
C SER A 61 18.27 5.28 -12.85
N GLU A 62 18.85 5.27 -14.05
CA GLU A 62 18.17 5.78 -15.26
C GLU A 62 16.98 4.92 -15.66
N GLU A 63 17.01 3.65 -15.28
CA GLU A 63 15.98 2.64 -15.44
C GLU A 63 14.82 2.84 -14.45
N ASN A 64 14.95 3.73 -13.47
CA ASN A 64 13.83 4.13 -12.63
C ASN A 64 12.89 5.06 -13.41
N TYR A 65 12.02 4.43 -14.19
CA TYR A 65 11.08 5.12 -15.07
C TYR A 65 9.91 5.77 -14.33
N PHE A 66 9.58 5.34 -13.10
CA PHE A 66 8.64 6.05 -12.25
C PHE A 66 9.01 7.54 -12.14
N ARG A 67 10.28 7.84 -11.86
CA ARG A 67 10.77 9.24 -11.76
C ARG A 67 10.62 10.07 -13.02
N LYS A 68 10.47 9.43 -14.18
CA LYS A 68 10.44 10.09 -15.50
C LYS A 68 9.03 10.18 -16.07
N TYR A 69 8.18 9.19 -15.80
CA TYR A 69 6.92 9.00 -16.50
C TYR A 69 5.69 9.05 -15.59
N SER A 70 5.85 8.88 -14.27
CA SER A 70 4.73 9.04 -13.34
C SER A 70 4.47 10.51 -13.03
N VAL A 71 3.29 10.81 -12.48
CA VAL A 71 2.90 12.18 -12.15
C VAL A 71 3.69 12.68 -10.94
N GLN A 72 3.82 11.83 -9.90
CA GLN A 72 4.46 12.24 -8.65
C GLN A 72 5.94 11.93 -8.62
N GLY A 73 6.44 10.96 -9.40
CA GLY A 73 7.79 10.43 -9.25
C GLY A 73 8.93 11.41 -9.50
N ALA A 74 8.69 12.46 -10.29
CA ALA A 74 9.68 13.52 -10.52
C ALA A 74 9.95 14.37 -9.26
N TYR A 75 8.93 14.56 -8.43
CA TYR A 75 8.98 15.39 -7.22
C TYR A 75 9.09 14.54 -5.95
N ASN A 76 8.43 13.39 -5.96
CA ASN A 76 8.24 12.46 -4.86
C ASN A 76 8.69 11.06 -5.30
N PRO A 77 10.01 10.79 -5.35
CA PRO A 77 10.53 9.50 -5.81
C PRO A 77 10.26 8.35 -4.83
N LYS A 78 9.91 8.66 -3.58
CA LYS A 78 9.57 7.74 -2.48
C LYS A 78 8.33 8.25 -1.73
N SER A 79 8.09 7.76 -0.51
CA SER A 79 7.01 8.18 0.39
C SER A 79 6.89 9.70 0.47
N TYR A 80 5.65 10.20 0.44
CA TYR A 80 5.34 11.63 0.46
C TYR A 80 3.97 11.89 1.09
N VAL A 81 3.68 13.16 1.38
CA VAL A 81 2.37 13.62 1.82
C VAL A 81 1.88 14.73 0.90
N HIS A 82 0.65 14.62 0.41
CA HIS A 82 -0.06 15.69 -0.30
C HIS A 82 -1.21 16.19 0.57
N ILE A 83 -1.28 17.50 0.80
CA ILE A 83 -2.36 18.11 1.60
C ILE A 83 -3.29 18.86 0.67
N GLU A 84 -4.56 18.49 0.65
CA GLU A 84 -5.59 19.13 -0.14
C GLU A 84 -6.55 19.87 0.79
N ASN A 85 -6.80 21.17 0.51
CA ASN A 85 -7.86 21.91 1.16
C ASN A 85 -9.14 21.89 0.30
N ARG A 86 -10.25 21.44 0.88
CA ARG A 86 -11.57 21.49 0.27
C ARG A 86 -12.57 22.03 1.28
N ASN A 87 -13.21 23.15 0.96
CA ASN A 87 -14.23 23.79 1.80
C ASN A 87 -13.77 24.04 3.25
N GLY A 88 -12.49 24.41 3.44
CA GLY A 88 -11.93 24.65 4.77
C GLY A 88 -11.50 23.40 5.55
N VAL A 89 -11.69 22.21 4.98
CA VAL A 89 -11.20 20.94 5.55
C VAL A 89 -9.89 20.57 4.88
N ASN A 90 -8.85 20.31 5.68
CA ASN A 90 -7.56 19.84 5.21
C ASN A 90 -7.51 18.31 5.25
N ILE A 91 -7.25 17.68 4.10
CA ILE A 91 -7.11 16.23 3.98
C ILE A 91 -5.67 15.93 3.56
N ALA A 92 -4.96 15.16 4.37
CA ALA A 92 -3.65 14.63 4.02
C ALA A 92 -3.80 13.27 3.33
N PHE A 93 -3.14 13.13 2.18
CA PHE A 93 -2.93 11.88 1.46
C PHE A 93 -1.48 11.48 1.63
N LEU A 94 -1.22 10.47 2.46
CA LEU A 94 0.14 10.03 2.81
C LEU A 94 0.47 8.71 2.11
N GLY A 95 1.39 8.77 1.14
CA GLY A 95 1.86 7.64 0.37
C GLY A 95 3.05 6.94 1.03
N VAL A 96 2.97 5.62 1.21
CA VAL A 96 4.03 4.77 1.75
C VAL A 96 4.65 3.93 0.64
N ASP A 97 5.91 4.24 0.31
CA ASP A 97 6.70 3.47 -0.64
C ASP A 97 7.56 2.44 0.13
N ALA A 98 7.09 1.20 0.16
CA ALA A 98 7.83 0.08 0.74
C ALA A 98 8.63 -0.72 -0.31
N CYS A 99 8.87 -0.17 -1.51
CA CYS A 99 9.66 -0.84 -2.52
C CYS A 99 11.14 -0.97 -2.09
N PRO A 100 11.71 -2.19 -2.08
CA PRO A 100 13.12 -2.39 -1.74
C PRO A 100 14.09 -1.58 -2.60
N ASP A 101 15.21 -1.16 -2.03
CA ASP A 101 16.31 -0.54 -2.78
C ASP A 101 17.63 -1.27 -2.44
N PRO A 102 18.21 -2.08 -3.36
CA PRO A 102 17.79 -2.28 -4.76
C PRO A 102 16.50 -3.08 -4.92
N GLY A 103 15.86 -2.92 -6.07
CA GLY A 103 14.62 -3.62 -6.39
C GLY A 103 14.79 -5.12 -6.59
N LEU A 104 13.92 -5.89 -5.93
CA LEU A 104 14.01 -7.35 -5.88
C LEU A 104 13.31 -8.02 -7.07
N ARG A 105 13.84 -9.17 -7.48
CA ARG A 105 13.21 -10.05 -8.47
C ARG A 105 12.22 -11.01 -7.80
N ARG A 106 11.41 -11.65 -8.63
CA ARG A 106 10.64 -12.83 -8.22
C ARG A 106 11.58 -13.94 -7.71
N PRO A 107 11.20 -14.67 -6.65
CA PRO A 107 9.97 -14.57 -5.86
C PRO A 107 10.07 -13.64 -4.63
N PHE A 108 11.11 -12.81 -4.50
CA PHE A 108 11.35 -12.00 -3.29
C PHE A 108 10.66 -10.62 -3.31
N ASN A 109 10.05 -10.25 -4.44
CA ASN A 109 9.33 -8.98 -4.65
C ASN A 109 7.93 -8.93 -4.00
N PHE A 110 7.51 -9.99 -3.31
CA PHE A 110 6.23 -10.05 -2.57
C PHE A 110 6.28 -9.34 -1.20
N VAL A 111 7.46 -8.92 -0.77
CA VAL A 111 7.64 -8.28 0.54
C VAL A 111 8.17 -6.87 0.35
N GLY A 112 7.45 -5.90 0.92
CA GLY A 112 7.91 -4.52 1.03
C GLY A 112 8.91 -4.38 2.18
N LEU A 113 9.88 -3.50 2.04
CA LEU A 113 10.95 -3.29 3.03
C LEU A 113 11.05 -1.80 3.40
N LEU A 114 10.99 -1.51 4.70
CA LEU A 114 11.27 -0.20 5.25
C LEU A 114 12.57 -0.25 6.06
N ASN A 115 13.64 0.35 5.52
CA ASN A 115 14.88 0.51 6.27
C ASN A 115 14.75 1.65 7.30
N LYS A 116 15.81 1.90 8.09
CA LYS A 116 15.80 2.94 9.13
C LYS A 116 15.47 4.33 8.58
N ASP A 117 16.04 4.70 7.44
CA ASP A 117 15.84 6.03 6.85
C ASP A 117 14.39 6.20 6.35
N GLU A 118 13.82 5.16 5.72
CA GLU A 118 12.42 5.17 5.29
C GLU A 118 11.45 5.24 6.48
N GLN A 119 11.72 4.48 7.55
CA GLN A 119 10.92 4.53 8.77
C GLN A 119 10.93 5.94 9.38
N GLN A 120 12.10 6.57 9.47
CA GLN A 120 12.23 7.93 10.00
C GLN A 120 11.56 8.98 9.10
N HIS A 121 11.61 8.79 7.78
CA HIS A 121 10.94 9.65 6.81
C HIS A 121 9.41 9.52 6.90
N ILE A 122 8.87 8.30 7.02
CA ILE A 122 7.43 8.10 7.20
C ILE A 122 6.95 8.73 8.52
N LEU A 123 7.74 8.63 9.59
CA LEU A 123 7.42 9.30 10.86
C LEU A 123 7.37 10.83 10.73
N SER A 124 8.25 11.44 9.94
CA SER A 124 8.23 12.90 9.73
C SER A 124 7.01 13.33 8.91
N LEU A 125 6.67 12.59 7.86
CA LEU A 125 5.45 12.80 7.06
C LEU A 125 4.19 12.64 7.92
N GLN A 126 4.15 11.64 8.80
CA GLN A 126 3.04 11.43 9.73
C GLN A 126 2.87 12.60 10.68
N ALA A 127 3.97 13.11 11.25
CA ALA A 127 3.94 14.27 12.14
C ALA A 127 3.47 15.53 11.40
N GLU A 128 3.91 15.73 10.15
CA GLU A 128 3.44 16.83 9.31
C GLU A 128 1.94 16.74 9.05
N ALA A 129 1.44 15.56 8.63
CA ALA A 129 0.03 15.33 8.37
C ALA A 129 -0.83 15.56 9.62
N ALA A 130 -0.38 15.07 10.79
CA ALA A 130 -1.06 15.23 12.07
C ALA A 130 -1.27 16.70 12.45
N ILE A 131 -0.28 17.56 12.14
CA ILE A 131 -0.33 19.00 12.42
C ILE A 131 -1.22 19.73 11.43
N LYS A 132 -1.12 19.40 10.14
CA LYS A 132 -1.70 20.22 9.06
C LYS A 132 -3.07 19.77 8.57
N ALA A 133 -3.49 18.54 8.86
CA ALA A 133 -4.72 17.97 8.34
C ALA A 133 -5.75 17.66 9.44
N ASP A 134 -7.02 17.67 9.05
CA ASP A 134 -8.17 17.23 9.84
C ASP A 134 -8.42 15.73 9.63
N HIS A 135 -8.08 15.23 8.45
CA HIS A 135 -8.21 13.82 8.07
C HIS A 135 -6.95 13.31 7.38
N ILE A 136 -6.57 12.07 7.64
CA ILE A 136 -5.42 11.42 7.01
C ILE A 136 -5.90 10.14 6.30
N VAL A 137 -5.68 10.10 4.99
CA VAL A 137 -5.86 8.94 4.12
C VAL A 137 -4.47 8.43 3.77
N TRP A 138 -4.18 7.21 4.19
CA TRP A 138 -2.93 6.56 3.85
C TRP A 138 -3.10 5.70 2.61
N PHE A 139 -2.05 5.60 1.81
CA PHE A 139 -2.04 4.72 0.66
C PHE A 139 -0.66 4.13 0.38
N GLY A 140 -0.62 2.98 -0.29
CA GLY A 140 0.61 2.34 -0.73
C GLY A 140 0.36 1.00 -1.38
N HIS A 141 1.32 0.51 -2.15
CA HIS A 141 1.15 -0.73 -2.92
C HIS A 141 0.92 -1.96 -2.02
N TYR A 142 1.81 -2.17 -1.05
CA TYR A 142 1.79 -3.37 -0.21
C TYR A 142 0.78 -3.26 0.94
N PRO A 143 -0.05 -4.29 1.20
CA PRO A 143 -0.77 -4.41 2.44
C PRO A 143 0.18 -4.37 3.62
N THR A 144 -0.27 -3.87 4.76
CA THR A 144 0.60 -3.74 5.94
C THR A 144 1.15 -5.09 6.41
N SER A 145 0.44 -6.19 6.13
CA SER A 145 0.92 -7.56 6.37
C SER A 145 2.09 -8.00 5.49
N CYS A 146 2.31 -7.33 4.36
CA CYS A 146 3.42 -7.60 3.44
C CYS A 146 4.61 -6.65 3.64
N ILE A 147 4.57 -5.75 4.62
CA ILE A 147 5.64 -4.79 4.88
C ILE A 147 6.50 -5.25 6.06
N LEU A 148 7.81 -5.32 5.84
CA LEU A 148 8.79 -5.56 6.89
C LEU A 148 9.62 -4.31 7.16
N SER A 149 9.58 -3.86 8.41
CA SER A 149 10.57 -2.92 8.94
C SER A 149 11.85 -3.68 9.31
N LEU A 150 12.96 -3.29 8.69
CA LEU A 150 14.29 -3.84 8.97
C LEU A 150 14.93 -3.09 10.14
N ASP A 151 15.74 -3.79 10.92
CA ASP A 151 16.32 -3.24 12.14
C ASP A 151 17.78 -3.69 12.35
N ASN A 152 18.53 -2.88 13.11
CA ASN A 152 19.85 -3.20 13.65
C ASN A 152 19.85 -3.15 15.20
N ASP A 153 18.76 -3.61 15.85
CA ASP A 153 18.61 -3.96 17.29
C ASP A 153 17.81 -3.03 18.25
N SER A 154 17.09 -1.96 17.86
CA SER A 154 16.31 -1.19 18.87
C SER A 154 15.11 -0.35 18.44
N GLU A 155 14.91 -0.05 17.16
CA GLU A 155 13.93 0.97 16.72
C GLU A 155 13.00 0.47 15.61
N LYS A 156 12.74 -0.84 15.53
CA LYS A 156 11.76 -1.39 14.60
C LYS A 156 10.37 -0.83 14.88
N ILE A 157 9.83 -0.11 13.91
CA ILE A 157 8.47 0.41 13.96
C ILE A 157 7.54 -0.52 13.19
N ASP A 158 6.38 -0.87 13.76
CA ASP A 158 5.28 -1.44 13.00
C ASP A 158 4.55 -0.32 12.25
N ILE A 159 4.45 -0.43 10.92
CA ILE A 159 3.74 0.56 10.10
C ILE A 159 2.29 0.75 10.56
N ARG A 160 1.64 -0.30 11.09
CA ARG A 160 0.28 -0.21 11.63
C ARG A 160 0.23 0.64 12.89
N ASP A 161 1.28 0.61 13.72
CA ASP A 161 1.41 1.50 14.88
C ASP A 161 1.55 2.96 14.44
N VAL A 162 2.27 3.22 13.34
CA VAL A 162 2.42 4.59 12.78
C VAL A 162 1.11 5.11 12.22
N ILE A 163 0.45 4.33 11.37
CA ILE A 163 -0.84 4.70 10.78
C ILE A 163 -1.85 4.99 11.89
N GLY A 164 -1.95 4.07 12.85
CA GLY A 164 -2.89 4.14 13.96
C GLY A 164 -2.50 5.08 15.10
N LYS A 165 -1.38 5.82 14.99
CA LYS A 165 -0.91 6.75 16.03
C LYS A 165 -1.82 7.97 16.18
N ASP A 166 -2.39 8.44 15.08
CA ASP A 166 -3.28 9.59 15.05
C ASP A 166 -4.71 9.13 14.73
N LEU A 167 -5.67 9.58 15.53
CA LEU A 167 -7.10 9.28 15.35
C LEU A 167 -7.66 9.85 14.05
N LYS A 168 -6.99 10.85 13.45
CA LYS A 168 -7.34 11.40 12.13
C LYS A 168 -7.06 10.43 10.98
N SER A 169 -6.25 9.38 11.21
CA SER A 169 -6.00 8.31 10.24
C SER A 169 -7.20 7.39 10.12
N GLN A 170 -7.98 7.56 9.06
CA GLN A 170 -9.23 6.81 8.86
C GLN A 170 -9.01 5.49 8.12
N VAL A 171 -8.14 5.52 7.10
CA VAL A 171 -8.02 4.41 6.14
C VAL A 171 -6.60 4.28 5.60
N TYR A 172 -6.19 3.04 5.34
CA TYR A 172 -5.07 2.63 4.50
C TYR A 172 -5.62 1.91 3.26
N VAL A 173 -5.43 2.48 2.07
CA VAL A 173 -5.84 1.86 0.81
C VAL A 173 -4.61 1.26 0.10
N CYS A 174 -4.72 0.03 -0.38
CA CYS A 174 -3.59 -0.71 -0.96
C CYS A 174 -3.99 -1.68 -2.08
N GLY A 175 -2.98 -2.31 -2.69
CA GLY A 175 -3.11 -3.34 -3.72
C GLY A 175 -2.23 -4.56 -3.43
N HIS A 176 -1.45 -5.01 -4.42
CA HIS A 176 -0.46 -6.10 -4.36
C HIS A 176 -0.98 -7.55 -4.34
N LEU A 177 -1.79 -7.97 -3.36
CA LEU A 177 -2.29 -9.36 -3.33
C LEU A 177 -3.45 -9.53 -4.31
N HIS A 178 -4.15 -8.44 -4.62
CA HIS A 178 -5.38 -8.38 -5.41
C HIS A 178 -6.39 -9.39 -4.87
N ALA A 179 -7.32 -9.89 -5.68
CA ALA A 179 -8.21 -10.95 -5.21
C ALA A 179 -7.50 -12.29 -4.91
N MET A 180 -6.18 -12.36 -4.72
CA MET A 180 -5.36 -13.58 -4.66
C MET A 180 -5.64 -14.49 -5.87
N GLY A 181 -5.66 -13.90 -7.07
CA GLY A 181 -6.08 -14.59 -8.30
C GLY A 181 -7.58 -14.89 -8.38
N GLY A 182 -8.42 -14.12 -7.70
CA GLY A 182 -9.89 -14.27 -7.67
C GLY A 182 -10.43 -15.12 -6.51
N LEU A 183 -9.56 -15.68 -5.67
CA LEU A 183 -9.91 -16.57 -4.56
C LEU A 183 -10.47 -15.83 -3.33
N VAL A 184 -10.04 -14.58 -3.13
CA VAL A 184 -10.38 -13.80 -1.93
C VAL A 184 -10.79 -12.39 -2.35
N ARG A 185 -12.09 -12.14 -2.39
CA ARG A 185 -12.68 -10.84 -2.74
C ARG A 185 -13.02 -10.03 -1.49
N GLU A 186 -13.25 -8.73 -1.66
CA GLU A 186 -13.62 -7.80 -0.58
C GLU A 186 -12.60 -7.83 0.56
N MET A 187 -11.35 -7.52 0.22
CA MET A 187 -10.23 -7.62 1.14
C MET A 187 -10.13 -6.40 2.02
N TYR A 188 -11.03 -6.38 3.00
CA TYR A 188 -11.15 -5.30 3.96
C TYR A 188 -10.93 -5.84 5.35
N THR A 189 -10.30 -5.05 6.18
CA THR A 189 -10.22 -5.30 7.62
C THR A 189 -10.26 -4.00 8.39
N ARG A 190 -10.63 -4.08 9.66
CA ARG A 190 -10.35 -3.02 10.63
C ARG A 190 -9.14 -3.45 11.45
N GLN A 191 -8.07 -2.68 11.35
CA GLN A 191 -6.86 -2.95 12.09
C GLN A 191 -7.08 -2.74 13.59
N ARG A 192 -6.24 -3.36 14.42
CA ARG A 192 -6.36 -3.25 15.89
C ARG A 192 -6.29 -1.81 16.40
N LYS A 193 -5.65 -0.92 15.64
CA LYS A 193 -5.56 0.51 15.93
C LYS A 193 -6.75 1.34 15.47
N GLY A 194 -7.78 0.71 14.91
CA GLY A 194 -9.06 1.35 14.59
C GLY A 194 -9.26 1.76 13.13
N PHE A 195 -8.18 2.01 12.38
CA PHE A 195 -8.28 2.38 10.96
C PHE A 195 -8.73 1.21 10.07
N LEU A 196 -9.36 1.54 8.94
CA LEU A 196 -9.71 0.57 7.90
C LEU A 196 -8.51 0.28 7.01
N GLU A 197 -8.24 -0.97 6.71
CA GLU A 197 -7.31 -1.37 5.67
C GLU A 197 -8.09 -2.03 4.55
N LEU A 198 -8.01 -1.44 3.36
CA LEU A 198 -8.88 -1.76 2.25
C LEU A 198 -8.04 -2.05 0.99
N GLU A 199 -7.79 -3.32 0.75
CA GLU A 199 -7.11 -3.77 -0.46
C GLU A 199 -8.12 -3.88 -1.61
N LEU A 200 -7.75 -3.40 -2.79
CA LEU A 200 -8.58 -3.38 -3.99
C LEU A 200 -8.12 -4.45 -5.00
N GLU A 201 -9.06 -5.04 -5.74
CA GLU A 201 -8.73 -5.95 -6.85
C GLU A 201 -8.15 -5.15 -8.03
N ASP A 202 -7.27 -5.77 -8.82
CA ASP A 202 -6.57 -5.08 -9.90
C ASP A 202 -7.48 -4.47 -10.99
N TRP A 203 -7.00 -3.37 -11.56
CA TRP A 203 -7.59 -2.80 -12.77
C TRP A 203 -7.36 -3.67 -14.03
N LYS A 204 -6.24 -4.40 -14.11
CA LYS A 204 -5.78 -5.07 -15.33
C LYS A 204 -6.73 -6.17 -15.81
N ASP A 205 -7.01 -7.13 -14.95
CA ASP A 205 -7.76 -8.35 -15.18
C ASP A 205 -9.18 -8.22 -14.62
N ASN A 206 -9.33 -7.64 -13.42
CA ASN A 206 -10.63 -7.54 -12.74
C ASN A 206 -11.42 -6.26 -13.07
N ARG A 207 -10.74 -5.20 -13.55
CA ARG A 207 -11.35 -3.90 -13.92
C ARG A 207 -12.07 -3.26 -12.74
N MET A 208 -11.53 -3.41 -11.54
CA MET A 208 -12.13 -2.87 -10.32
C MET A 208 -11.54 -1.49 -10.02
N TYR A 209 -12.39 -0.60 -9.52
CA TYR A 209 -11.97 0.71 -9.01
C TYR A 209 -12.80 1.04 -7.76
N ARG A 210 -12.26 1.89 -6.89
CA ARG A 210 -12.96 2.34 -5.68
C ARG A 210 -13.40 3.79 -5.83
N LEU A 211 -14.67 4.04 -5.57
CA LEU A 211 -15.17 5.38 -5.28
C LEU A 211 -15.20 5.57 -3.77
N ALA A 212 -14.56 6.61 -3.26
CA ALA A 212 -14.55 6.95 -1.85
C ALA A 212 -14.85 8.43 -1.63
N ALA A 213 -15.44 8.75 -0.47
CA ALA A 213 -15.76 10.10 -0.06
C ALA A 213 -15.55 10.27 1.45
N ILE A 214 -15.15 11.48 1.84
CA ILE A 214 -15.19 11.93 3.23
C ILE A 214 -16.29 12.98 3.30
N ASP A 215 -17.36 12.68 4.05
CA ASP A 215 -18.53 13.55 4.20
C ASP A 215 -18.76 13.80 5.70
N HIS A 216 -18.70 15.06 6.12
CA HIS A 216 -18.73 15.45 7.54
C HIS A 216 -17.73 14.67 8.43
N GLY A 217 -16.56 14.35 7.87
CA GLY A 217 -15.50 13.60 8.54
C GLY A 217 -15.68 12.08 8.53
N ILE A 218 -16.71 11.57 7.86
CA ILE A 218 -16.98 10.14 7.75
C ILE A 218 -16.45 9.61 6.43
N PHE A 219 -15.49 8.68 6.48
CA PHE A 219 -15.00 7.97 5.29
C PHE A 219 -15.96 6.85 4.85
N SER A 220 -16.47 6.95 3.63
CA SER A 220 -17.35 5.95 3.00
C SER A 220 -16.78 5.54 1.63
N PHE A 221 -16.95 4.28 1.24
CA PHE A 221 -16.44 3.78 -0.04
C PHE A 221 -17.34 2.72 -0.67
N VAL A 222 -17.20 2.53 -1.98
CA VAL A 222 -17.78 1.43 -2.74
C VAL A 222 -16.80 0.99 -3.83
N ASP A 223 -16.67 -0.33 -3.99
CA ASP A 223 -15.84 -0.93 -5.03
C ASP A 223 -16.75 -1.28 -6.21
N GLN A 224 -16.33 -0.88 -7.41
CA GLN A 224 -17.13 -0.98 -8.62
C GLN A 224 -16.31 -1.59 -9.75
N LYS A 225 -17.00 -2.37 -10.58
CA LYS A 225 -16.43 -2.85 -11.82
C LYS A 225 -16.63 -1.79 -12.90
N HIS A 226 -15.61 -1.58 -13.72
CA HIS A 226 -15.69 -0.69 -14.88
C HIS A 226 -16.90 -1.03 -15.77
N ASN A 227 -17.52 0.00 -16.36
CA ASN A 227 -18.73 -0.10 -17.19
C ASN A 227 -20.00 -0.62 -16.48
N VAL A 228 -20.07 -0.54 -15.15
CA VAL A 228 -21.30 -0.78 -14.39
C VAL A 228 -21.90 0.55 -13.93
N TRP A 229 -23.18 0.78 -14.24
CA TRP A 229 -23.91 2.02 -13.92
C TRP A 229 -25.34 1.69 -13.41
N PRO A 230 -25.90 2.44 -12.44
CA PRO A 230 -25.33 3.59 -11.74
C PRO A 230 -24.27 3.23 -10.70
N VAL A 231 -23.30 4.14 -10.51
CA VAL A 231 -22.37 4.09 -9.38
C VAL A 231 -22.99 4.90 -8.23
N ILE A 232 -23.30 4.22 -7.13
CA ILE A 232 -23.94 4.84 -5.97
C ILE A 232 -23.01 4.66 -4.75
N LEU A 233 -22.63 5.77 -4.14
CA LEU A 233 -21.95 5.80 -2.84
C LEU A 233 -22.89 6.45 -1.81
N VAL A 234 -23.34 5.67 -0.85
CA VAL A 234 -24.07 6.19 0.31
C VAL A 234 -23.06 6.71 1.33
N THR A 235 -23.04 8.03 1.56
CA THR A 235 -22.13 8.66 2.52
C THR A 235 -22.71 8.74 3.92
N ASN A 236 -24.04 8.75 4.05
CA ASN A 236 -24.75 8.81 5.33
C ASN A 236 -26.17 8.18 5.19
N PRO A 237 -26.58 7.22 6.04
CA PRO A 237 -25.82 6.60 7.13
C PRO A 237 -24.67 5.73 6.63
N LYS A 238 -23.57 5.71 7.39
CA LYS A 238 -22.42 4.84 7.12
C LYS A 238 -22.83 3.38 7.27
N HIS A 239 -22.29 2.53 6.41
CA HIS A 239 -22.49 1.09 6.53
C HIS A 239 -21.88 0.57 7.85
N ALA A 240 -22.67 -0.18 8.64
CA ALA A 240 -22.34 -0.50 10.03
C ALA A 240 -21.02 -1.26 10.24
N GLN A 241 -20.57 -2.01 9.24
CA GLN A 241 -19.28 -2.72 9.28
C GLN A 241 -18.05 -1.79 9.29
N PHE A 242 -18.21 -0.55 8.81
CA PHE A 242 -17.08 0.34 8.53
C PHE A 242 -16.97 1.49 9.53
N PHE A 243 -17.74 1.46 10.64
CA PHE A 243 -17.57 2.42 11.72
C PHE A 243 -16.15 2.34 12.32
N ILE A 244 -15.50 3.50 12.41
CA ILE A 244 -14.18 3.72 12.99
C ILE A 244 -14.41 4.41 14.33
N THR A 245 -13.72 3.98 15.39
CA THR A 245 -13.95 4.45 16.77
C THR A 245 -13.32 5.82 17.11
N ALA A 246 -12.67 6.47 16.14
CA ALA A 246 -12.07 7.81 16.27
C ALA A 246 -13.15 8.91 16.13
N PRO A 247 -12.90 10.22 16.40
CA PRO A 247 -13.96 11.19 16.67
C PRO A 247 -14.68 11.61 15.38
N GLU A 248 -15.45 10.70 14.80
CA GLU A 248 -16.51 10.97 13.82
C GLU A 248 -17.67 11.75 14.51
N ASP A 249 -17.63 11.93 15.84
CA ASP A 249 -18.58 12.69 16.68
C ASP A 249 -18.02 14.06 17.16
N VAL A 250 -17.51 14.91 16.25
CA VAL A 250 -17.25 16.34 16.59
C VAL A 250 -18.55 17.10 16.85
N LEU A 251 -19.69 16.50 16.49
CA LEU A 251 -21.00 16.91 16.98
C LEU A 251 -21.37 15.87 18.03
N GLU A 252 -21.63 16.25 19.27
CA GLU A 252 -22.26 15.41 20.32
C GLU A 252 -23.69 14.98 19.92
N ARG A 253 -23.87 14.52 18.68
CA ARG A 253 -25.11 13.90 18.22
C ARG A 253 -25.12 12.55 18.90
N LYS A 254 -25.90 12.47 19.99
CA LYS A 254 -26.51 11.21 20.39
C LYS A 254 -27.22 10.63 19.16
N LEU A 255 -26.51 9.77 18.44
CA LEU A 255 -27.08 8.89 17.45
C LEU A 255 -27.78 7.80 18.26
N GLU A 256 -29.05 8.05 18.61
CA GLU A 256 -29.98 6.97 18.95
C GLU A 256 -30.23 6.18 17.66
N ILE A 257 -29.32 5.24 17.38
CA ILE A 257 -29.49 4.28 16.30
C ILE A 257 -30.24 3.09 16.89
N GLU A 258 -31.54 2.99 16.63
CA GLU A 258 -32.24 1.71 16.69
C GLU A 258 -31.74 0.85 15.51
N HIS A 259 -30.64 0.15 15.73
CA HIS A 259 -30.18 -0.88 14.81
C HIS A 259 -31.07 -2.12 14.93
N PRO A 260 -31.52 -2.75 13.82
CA PRO A 260 -31.90 -4.15 13.84
C PRO A 260 -30.61 -4.96 13.96
N PHE A 261 -30.16 -5.20 15.19
CA PHE A 261 -29.08 -6.11 15.49
C PHE A 261 -29.49 -7.56 15.14
N SER A 262 -28.51 -8.38 14.80
CA SER A 262 -28.57 -9.81 15.09
C SER A 262 -28.82 -9.98 16.59
N ILE A 263 -29.77 -10.83 16.96
CA ILE A 263 -30.27 -11.04 18.34
C ILE A 263 -29.17 -11.37 19.38
N ASP A 264 -27.93 -11.64 18.94
CA ASP A 264 -26.80 -12.05 19.76
C ASP A 264 -25.71 -10.97 19.99
N GLY A 265 -25.86 -9.75 19.44
CA GLY A 265 -24.88 -8.67 19.63
C GLY A 265 -23.53 -8.90 18.94
N THR A 266 -23.44 -9.85 18.01
CA THR A 266 -22.24 -10.05 17.20
C THR A 266 -22.13 -8.94 16.15
N GLY A 267 -21.02 -8.19 16.18
CA GLY A 267 -20.73 -7.19 15.16
C GLY A 267 -20.67 -7.83 13.78
N VAL A 268 -21.23 -7.17 12.77
CA VAL A 268 -21.21 -7.68 11.39
C VAL A 268 -19.74 -7.84 10.96
N SER A 269 -19.33 -9.07 10.69
CA SER A 269 -17.92 -9.41 10.53
C SER A 269 -17.47 -9.25 9.07
N PHE A 270 -16.29 -8.66 8.89
CA PHE A 270 -15.54 -8.85 7.65
C PHE A 270 -15.39 -10.36 7.40
N LYS A 271 -15.38 -10.76 6.12
CA LYS A 271 -15.10 -12.14 5.74
C LYS A 271 -13.79 -12.61 6.42
N THR A 272 -13.83 -13.77 7.06
CA THR A 272 -12.75 -14.25 7.94
C THR A 272 -11.42 -14.41 7.22
N MET A 273 -11.43 -14.92 5.98
CA MET A 273 -10.20 -15.17 5.22
C MET A 273 -9.46 -13.89 4.81
N PRO A 274 -10.10 -12.88 4.17
CA PRO A 274 -9.42 -11.62 3.87
C PRO A 274 -8.90 -10.92 5.12
N ARG A 275 -9.68 -10.94 6.21
CA ARG A 275 -9.26 -10.39 7.50
C ARG A 275 -7.98 -11.04 8.02
N ILE A 276 -7.88 -12.37 7.94
CA ILE A 276 -6.67 -13.10 8.36
C ILE A 276 -5.47 -12.70 7.49
N LEU A 277 -5.65 -12.60 6.17
CA LEU A 277 -4.55 -12.25 5.24
C LEU A 277 -3.99 -10.84 5.47
N LEU A 278 -4.85 -9.87 5.80
CA LEU A 278 -4.44 -8.48 6.07
C LEU A 278 -3.90 -8.26 7.49
N MET A 279 -4.30 -9.11 8.44
CA MET A 279 -3.88 -8.99 9.84
C MET A 279 -2.67 -9.85 10.21
N LEU A 280 -2.41 -10.94 9.49
CA LEU A 280 -1.24 -11.79 9.73
C LEU A 280 -0.07 -11.31 8.89
N ASP A 281 1.07 -11.08 9.52
CA ASP A 281 2.29 -10.74 8.79
C ASP A 281 2.66 -11.89 7.84
N ALA A 282 2.57 -11.64 6.53
CA ALA A 282 2.87 -12.59 5.48
C ALA A 282 4.27 -13.22 5.63
N PRO A 283 5.31 -12.52 6.11
CA PRO A 283 6.62 -13.12 6.41
C PRO A 283 6.56 -14.24 7.47
N ALA A 284 5.63 -14.19 8.42
CA ALA A 284 5.41 -15.27 9.39
C ALA A 284 4.69 -16.48 8.76
N VAL A 285 3.85 -16.26 7.75
CA VAL A 285 3.02 -17.30 7.11
C VAL A 285 3.69 -17.95 5.89
N VAL A 286 4.41 -17.16 5.07
CA VAL A 286 5.20 -17.64 3.92
C VAL A 286 6.35 -18.53 4.39
N SER A 287 6.96 -18.21 5.54
CA SER A 287 7.94 -19.09 6.20
C SER A 287 7.38 -20.49 6.50
N VAL A 288 6.08 -20.59 6.83
CA VAL A 288 5.44 -21.87 7.15
C VAL A 288 4.96 -22.61 5.89
N LYS A 289 4.38 -21.90 4.91
CA LYS A 289 3.83 -22.50 3.69
C LYS A 289 4.87 -22.86 2.61
N CYS A 290 5.93 -22.06 2.44
CA CYS A 290 7.04 -22.45 1.55
C CYS A 290 7.79 -23.69 2.07
N LEU A 291 7.88 -23.86 3.40
CA LEU A 291 8.41 -25.09 4.01
C LEU A 291 7.53 -26.32 3.70
N MET A 292 6.21 -26.16 3.58
CA MET A 292 5.31 -27.27 3.29
C MET A 292 5.36 -27.77 1.83
N TYR A 293 5.77 -26.92 0.88
CA TYR A 293 5.75 -27.27 -0.56
C TYR A 293 7.12 -27.56 -1.17
N ALA A 294 8.22 -27.32 -0.45
CA ALA A 294 9.54 -27.75 -0.88
C ALA A 294 9.82 -29.19 -0.41
N ASN A 295 9.85 -30.14 -1.36
CA ASN A 295 10.50 -31.46 -1.25
C ASN A 295 9.83 -32.63 -0.52
N HIS A 296 8.50 -32.68 -0.33
CA HIS A 296 7.81 -33.89 0.16
C HIS A 296 8.40 -34.53 1.45
N GLN A 297 9.22 -33.78 2.20
CA GLN A 297 9.87 -34.19 3.43
C GLN A 297 9.93 -32.98 4.34
N VAL A 298 9.33 -33.12 5.52
CA VAL A 298 9.19 -32.07 6.53
C VAL A 298 10.52 -31.92 7.26
N ILE A 299 11.18 -30.77 7.11
CA ILE A 299 12.27 -30.34 8.00
C ILE A 299 11.91 -28.95 8.51
N LEU A 300 11.68 -28.84 9.82
CA LEU A 300 11.45 -27.57 10.52
C LEU A 300 12.80 -26.87 10.75
N ALA A 301 13.01 -25.69 10.18
CA ALA A 301 14.11 -24.79 10.55
C ALA A 301 13.68 -23.30 10.46
N PRO A 302 14.04 -22.42 11.41
CA PRO A 302 13.58 -21.03 11.42
C PRO A 302 14.43 -20.15 10.47
N TRP A 303 13.86 -19.72 9.34
CA TRP A 303 14.53 -18.92 8.29
C TRP A 303 14.47 -17.40 8.49
N ALA A 304 13.82 -16.88 9.54
CA ALA A 304 13.69 -15.42 9.73
C ALA A 304 15.06 -14.73 9.93
N CYS A 305 15.98 -15.35 10.67
CA CYS A 305 17.34 -14.85 10.82
C CYS A 305 18.16 -15.00 9.52
N GLU A 306 17.96 -16.08 8.75
CA GLU A 306 18.73 -16.35 7.53
C GLU A 306 18.36 -15.39 6.38
N LEU A 307 17.10 -14.97 6.25
CA LEU A 307 16.68 -13.96 5.28
C LEU A 307 17.28 -12.58 5.60
N GLN A 308 17.28 -12.18 6.88
CA GLN A 308 17.91 -10.94 7.33
C GLN A 308 19.43 -10.97 7.10
N GLU A 309 20.09 -12.10 7.38
CA GLU A 309 21.50 -12.30 7.04
C GLU A 309 21.76 -12.28 5.53
N MET A 310 20.91 -12.90 4.71
CA MET A 310 21.07 -12.93 3.25
C MET A 310 20.91 -11.55 2.63
N VAL A 311 19.90 -10.77 3.06
CA VAL A 311 19.71 -9.38 2.61
C VAL A 311 20.88 -8.50 3.05
N THR A 312 21.37 -8.67 4.28
CA THR A 312 22.53 -7.93 4.80
C THR A 312 23.81 -8.28 4.02
N LYS A 313 24.07 -9.58 3.78
CA LYS A 313 25.21 -10.06 2.98
C LYS A 313 25.14 -9.60 1.52
N MET A 314 23.94 -9.50 0.93
CA MET A 314 23.76 -8.93 -0.42
C MET A 314 24.05 -7.43 -0.44
N ASN A 315 23.52 -6.66 0.53
CA ASN A 315 23.77 -5.22 0.64
C ASN A 315 25.27 -4.92 0.81
N ASP A 316 25.98 -5.72 1.60
CA ASP A 316 27.43 -5.60 1.78
C ASP A 316 28.22 -5.97 0.52
N SER A 317 27.76 -6.96 -0.24
CA SER A 317 28.37 -7.37 -1.52
C SER A 317 28.22 -6.30 -2.60
N VAL A 318 27.06 -5.64 -2.66
CA VAL A 318 26.80 -4.51 -3.57
C VAL A 318 27.67 -3.30 -3.21
N LYS A 319 27.78 -2.94 -1.92
CA LYS A 319 28.68 -1.87 -1.45
C LYS A 319 30.15 -2.17 -1.79
N LYS A 320 30.63 -3.40 -1.60
CA LYS A 320 32.01 -3.79 -1.95
C LYS A 320 32.30 -3.75 -3.45
N ARG A 321 31.30 -4.01 -4.30
CA ARG A 321 31.45 -3.89 -5.76
C ARG A 321 31.43 -2.44 -6.24
N GLY A 322 30.69 -1.55 -5.56
CA GLY A 322 30.72 -0.11 -5.83
C GLY A 322 32.07 0.54 -5.50
N ILE A 323 32.73 0.12 -4.42
CA ILE A 323 34.05 0.65 -4.02
C ILE A 323 35.16 0.25 -4.99
N LYS A 324 35.07 -0.93 -5.62
CA LYS A 324 36.08 -1.38 -6.60
C LYS A 324 36.01 -0.66 -7.95
N LEU A 325 34.91 0.02 -8.27
CA LEU A 325 34.76 0.76 -9.54
C LEU A 325 35.28 2.21 -9.48
N ASN A 326 35.57 2.75 -8.28
CA ASN A 326 36.10 4.11 -8.11
C ASN A 326 37.63 4.18 -7.94
N HIS A 327 38.35 3.08 -8.20
CA HIS A 327 39.82 3.02 -8.09
C HIS A 327 40.51 2.55 -9.39
N GLN A 328 39.86 2.74 -10.54
CA GLN A 328 40.53 2.71 -11.84
C GLN A 328 40.22 4.01 -12.59
N ASP A 329 40.94 5.06 -12.22
CA ASP A 329 41.35 6.15 -13.10
C ASP A 329 42.85 6.37 -12.92
#